data_AF-A0A257I2U9-F1
#
_entry.id   AF-A0A257I2U9-F1
#
_cell.length_a   1.000
_cell.length_b   1.000
_cell.length_c   1.000
_cell.angle_alpha   90.00
_cell.angle_beta   90.00
_cell.angle_gamma   90.00
#
_symmetry.space_group_name_H-M   'P 1'
#
loop_
_entity.id
_entity.type
_entity.pdbx_description
1 polymer ?
#
loop_
_entity_poly.entity_id
_entity_poly.type
_entity_poly.pdbx_seq_one_letter_code
_entity_poly.pdbx_strand_id
1 'polypeptide(L)'
;MITTCRHKVKQSIGNNHPKAQVELSTITQFSYLPILKKPIAILFLSIYLLATTEAHQLFKLPVVFQHFVEHQQEDSSISFLEFLDIHYMHGSPKDADYDRDMQLPFKKSADCASVMSSVAVADQFAITLEHPVFFIQQEKIELDHNKPLSSCLSNIWQPPKYC
;
A
#
# COMPACT_ATOMS: atom_id res chain seq x y z
N MET A 1 36.00 -13.58 -64.47
CA MET A 1 35.69 -14.64 -63.47
C MET A 1 35.41 -13.93 -62.16
N ILE A 2 34.13 -13.61 -61.88
CA ILE A 2 33.73 -12.75 -60.75
C ILE A 2 33.16 -13.66 -59.67
N THR A 3 33.91 -13.87 -58.59
CA THR A 3 33.45 -14.60 -57.41
C THR A 3 32.70 -13.67 -56.47
N THR A 4 31.38 -13.85 -56.36
CA THR A 4 30.50 -13.13 -55.44
C THR A 4 30.37 -13.90 -54.12
N CYS A 5 30.85 -13.33 -53.02
CA CYS A 5 30.53 -13.82 -51.67
C CYS A 5 29.18 -13.24 -51.23
N ARG A 6 28.16 -14.08 -51.17
CA ARG A 6 26.79 -13.74 -50.75
C ARG A 6 26.50 -14.38 -49.39
N HIS A 7 26.52 -13.61 -48.31
CA HIS A 7 26.05 -14.09 -47.01
C HIS A 7 24.53 -13.91 -46.92
N LYS A 8 23.79 -15.02 -46.70
CA LYS A 8 22.33 -15.08 -46.67
C LYS A 8 21.84 -15.15 -45.22
N VAL A 9 21.08 -14.14 -44.79
CA VAL A 9 20.36 -14.13 -43.50
C VAL A 9 19.10 -14.99 -43.63
N LYS A 10 18.86 -15.90 -42.68
CA LYS A 10 17.65 -16.75 -42.64
C LYS A 10 16.83 -16.40 -41.38
N GLN A 11 15.75 -15.64 -41.55
CA GLN A 11 14.74 -15.45 -40.50
C GLN A 11 13.78 -16.65 -40.50
N SER A 12 13.56 -17.24 -39.32
CA SER A 12 12.60 -18.32 -39.07
C SER A 12 11.29 -17.71 -38.59
N ILE A 13 10.21 -17.92 -39.35
CA ILE A 13 8.85 -17.49 -39.01
C ILE A 13 8.21 -18.63 -38.20
N GLY A 14 8.07 -18.42 -36.89
CA GLY A 14 7.33 -19.30 -35.99
C GLY A 14 5.90 -18.79 -35.78
N ASN A 15 4.92 -19.66 -36.02
CA ASN A 15 3.49 -19.42 -35.85
C ASN A 15 3.12 -19.16 -34.39
N ASN A 16 2.29 -18.15 -34.13
CA ASN A 16 1.73 -17.83 -32.81
C ASN A 16 0.19 -17.77 -32.82
N HIS A 17 -0.46 -18.68 -32.10
CA HIS A 17 -1.72 -18.47 -31.38
C HIS A 17 -1.79 -19.55 -30.28
N PRO A 18 -2.00 -19.24 -28.98
CA PRO A 18 -3.18 -18.52 -28.48
C PRO A 18 -2.88 -17.58 -27.28
N LYS A 19 -2.81 -16.26 -27.49
CA LYS A 19 -2.70 -15.29 -26.37
C LYS A 19 -4.02 -14.60 -25.99
N ALA A 20 -5.03 -14.62 -26.85
CA ALA A 20 -6.19 -13.74 -26.71
C ALA A 20 -7.19 -14.14 -25.60
N GLN A 21 -7.22 -15.40 -25.17
CA GLN A 21 -8.24 -15.91 -24.24
C GLN A 21 -7.86 -15.74 -22.75
N VAL A 22 -6.56 -15.59 -22.43
CA VAL A 22 -6.09 -15.44 -21.04
C VAL A 22 -6.18 -13.98 -20.54
N GLU A 23 -6.23 -13.01 -21.46
CA GLU A 23 -6.26 -11.59 -21.08
C GLU A 23 -7.61 -11.13 -20.53
N LEU A 24 -8.74 -11.63 -21.04
CA LEU A 24 -10.07 -11.13 -20.61
C LEU A 24 -10.43 -11.49 -19.16
N SER A 25 -10.00 -12.65 -18.64
CA SER A 25 -10.25 -13.01 -17.22
C SER A 25 -9.40 -12.18 -16.26
N THR A 26 -8.17 -11.86 -16.67
CA THR A 26 -7.20 -11.10 -15.87
C THR A 26 -7.59 -9.61 -15.75
N ILE A 27 -8.12 -9.02 -16.83
CA ILE A 27 -8.57 -7.61 -16.84
C ILE A 27 -9.80 -7.43 -15.93
N THR A 28 -10.70 -8.41 -15.90
CA THR A 28 -11.90 -8.38 -15.06
C THR A 28 -11.53 -8.47 -13.56
N GLN A 29 -10.49 -9.23 -13.19
CA GLN A 29 -10.00 -9.29 -11.80
C GLN A 29 -9.38 -7.97 -11.30
N PHE A 30 -8.73 -7.19 -12.17
CA PHE A 30 -8.07 -5.93 -11.77
C PHE A 30 -9.05 -4.78 -11.47
N SER A 31 -10.28 -4.84 -12.01
CA SER A 31 -11.30 -3.79 -11.87
C SER A 31 -11.98 -3.75 -10.48
N TYR A 32 -12.06 -4.89 -9.78
CA TYR A 32 -12.68 -4.97 -8.44
C TYR A 32 -11.71 -4.67 -7.29
N LEU A 33 -10.39 -4.69 -7.55
CA LEU A 33 -9.36 -4.42 -6.56
C LEU A 33 -9.45 -3.04 -5.89
N PRO A 34 -9.74 -1.91 -6.56
CA PRO A 34 -9.87 -0.63 -5.89
C PRO A 34 -11.16 -0.50 -5.04
N ILE A 35 -12.22 -1.25 -5.37
CA ILE A 35 -13.52 -1.16 -4.71
C ILE A 35 -13.51 -1.86 -3.34
N LEU A 36 -12.79 -2.98 -3.22
CA LEU A 36 -12.71 -3.77 -1.99
C LEU A 36 -11.66 -3.24 -0.99
N LYS A 37 -10.68 -2.45 -1.44
CA LYS A 37 -9.63 -1.88 -0.58
C LYS A 37 -10.18 -0.90 0.48
N LYS A 38 -11.13 -0.04 0.10
CA LYS A 38 -11.73 0.95 0.99
C LYS A 38 -12.52 0.33 2.15
N PRO A 39 -13.49 -0.59 1.93
CA PRO A 39 -14.23 -1.19 3.03
C PRO A 39 -13.33 -2.05 3.92
N ILE A 40 -12.33 -2.75 3.36
CA ILE A 40 -11.35 -3.50 4.14
C ILE A 40 -10.54 -2.57 5.05
N ALA A 41 -10.05 -1.44 4.53
CA ALA A 41 -9.33 -0.46 5.33
C ALA A 41 -10.21 0.13 6.45
N ILE A 42 -11.48 0.47 6.14
CA ILE A 42 -12.45 0.96 7.12
C ILE A 42 -12.74 -0.10 8.19
N LEU A 43 -12.86 -1.37 7.80
CA LEU A 43 -13.08 -2.48 8.71
C LEU A 43 -11.89 -2.64 9.67
N PHE A 44 -10.66 -2.67 9.15
CA PHE A 44 -9.47 -2.78 10.00
C PHE A 44 -9.28 -1.56 10.89
N LEU A 45 -9.55 -0.35 10.39
CA LEU A 45 -9.51 0.86 11.20
C LEU A 45 -10.56 0.82 12.31
N SER A 46 -11.78 0.37 12.00
CA SER A 46 -12.85 0.22 13.00
C SER A 46 -12.46 -0.78 14.08
N ILE A 47 -11.96 -1.96 13.70
CA ILE A 47 -11.49 -2.97 14.65
C ILE A 47 -10.34 -2.42 15.50
N TYR A 48 -9.38 -1.72 14.89
CA TYR A 48 -8.26 -1.10 15.60
C TYR A 48 -8.74 -0.07 16.62
N LEU A 49 -9.65 0.83 16.24
CA LEU A 49 -10.23 1.81 17.16
C LEU A 49 -10.99 1.13 18.29
N LEU A 50 -11.82 0.13 18.00
CA LEU A 50 -12.54 -0.63 19.03
C LEU A 50 -11.61 -1.41 19.96
N ALA A 51 -10.48 -1.91 19.46
CA ALA A 51 -9.50 -2.67 20.23
C ALA A 51 -8.55 -1.79 21.06
N THR A 52 -8.27 -0.57 20.60
CA THR A 52 -7.33 0.36 21.26
C THR A 52 -8.01 1.42 22.10
N THR A 53 -9.32 1.57 21.98
CA THR A 53 -10.13 2.47 22.81
C THR A 53 -11.01 1.69 23.76
N GLU A 54 -11.41 2.35 24.85
CA GLU A 54 -12.40 1.85 25.79
C GLU A 54 -13.85 1.93 25.23
N ALA A 55 -14.04 1.69 23.93
CA ALA A 55 -15.34 1.82 23.25
C ALA A 55 -16.42 0.90 23.85
N HIS A 56 -16.01 -0.21 24.48
CA HIS A 56 -16.92 -1.10 25.19
C HIS A 56 -17.65 -0.41 26.37
N GLN A 57 -17.09 0.67 26.93
CA GLN A 57 -17.74 1.46 27.97
C GLN A 57 -19.03 2.13 27.45
N LEU A 58 -19.16 2.36 26.13
CA LEU A 58 -20.39 2.90 25.53
C LEU A 58 -21.59 1.95 25.70
N PHE A 59 -21.38 0.66 25.93
CA PHE A 59 -22.48 -0.26 26.27
C PHE A 59 -23.11 0.04 27.64
N LYS A 60 -22.46 0.86 28.48
CA LYS A 60 -23.01 1.34 29.76
C LYS A 60 -23.85 2.61 29.63
N LEU A 61 -24.10 3.11 28.42
CA LEU A 61 -25.01 4.26 28.20
C LEU A 61 -26.39 4.09 28.87
N PRO A 62 -27.02 2.90 28.91
CA PRO A 62 -28.27 2.72 29.65
C PRO A 62 -28.16 3.08 31.15
N VAL A 63 -27.00 2.81 31.77
CA VAL A 63 -26.74 3.15 33.18
C VAL A 63 -26.69 4.66 33.40
N VAL A 64 -26.16 5.40 32.41
CA VAL A 64 -26.12 6.88 32.43
C VAL A 64 -27.54 7.43 32.45
N PHE A 65 -28.42 6.95 31.57
CA PHE A 65 -29.80 7.41 31.52
C PHE A 65 -30.58 7.02 32.78
N GLN A 66 -30.35 5.83 33.32
CA GLN A 66 -30.99 5.42 34.57
C GLN A 66 -30.58 6.36 35.72
N HIS A 67 -29.28 6.66 35.85
CA HIS A 67 -28.79 7.55 36.91
C HIS A 67 -29.24 9.00 36.70
N PHE A 68 -29.34 9.47 35.45
CA PHE A 68 -29.94 10.77 35.15
C PHE A 68 -31.40 10.85 35.61
N VAL A 69 -32.19 9.78 35.42
CA VAL A 69 -33.57 9.73 35.91
C VAL A 69 -33.62 9.71 37.44
N GLU A 70 -32.69 9.05 38.11
CA GLU A 70 -32.55 9.10 39.58
C GLU A 70 -32.34 10.56 40.05
N HIS A 71 -31.40 11.30 39.44
CA HIS A 71 -31.22 12.72 39.74
C HIS A 71 -32.44 13.57 39.40
N GLN A 72 -33.17 13.26 38.34
CA GLN A 72 -34.39 14.00 37.99
C GLN A 72 -35.55 13.78 38.99
N GLN A 73 -35.52 12.66 39.74
CA GLN A 73 -36.47 12.42 40.82
C GLN A 73 -36.12 13.23 42.08
N GLU A 74 -34.84 13.49 42.31
CA GLU A 74 -34.35 14.31 43.43
C GLU A 74 -34.43 15.81 43.12
N ASP A 75 -34.04 16.19 41.91
CA ASP A 75 -34.09 17.54 41.37
C ASP A 75 -34.66 17.52 39.94
N SER A 76 -35.95 17.82 39.81
CA SER A 76 -36.64 17.88 38.52
C SER A 76 -36.12 18.95 37.55
N SER A 77 -35.28 19.89 38.02
CA SER A 77 -34.74 20.97 37.20
C SER A 77 -33.40 20.64 36.54
N ILE A 78 -32.74 19.56 36.97
CA ILE A 78 -31.42 19.18 36.45
C ILE A 78 -31.49 18.84 34.95
N SER A 79 -30.65 19.53 34.18
CA SER A 79 -30.50 19.22 32.76
C SER A 79 -29.53 18.05 32.55
N PHE A 80 -29.63 17.36 31.41
CA PHE A 80 -28.71 16.26 31.10
C PHE A 80 -27.25 16.72 31.02
N LEU A 81 -26.99 17.93 30.51
CA LEU A 81 -25.64 18.49 30.43
C LEU A 81 -25.09 18.81 31.82
N GLU A 82 -25.92 19.34 32.71
CA GLU A 82 -25.56 19.62 34.09
C GLU A 82 -25.27 18.33 34.86
N PHE A 83 -26.07 17.28 34.64
CA PHE A 83 -25.77 15.93 35.14
C PHE A 83 -24.40 15.42 34.66
N LEU A 84 -24.05 15.61 33.38
CA LEU A 84 -22.72 15.24 32.89
C LEU A 84 -21.62 16.11 33.50
N ASP A 85 -21.87 17.39 33.71
CA ASP A 85 -20.91 18.33 34.27
C ASP A 85 -20.53 17.97 35.72
N ILE A 86 -21.54 17.74 36.58
CA ILE A 86 -21.30 17.32 37.97
C ILE A 86 -20.54 15.99 38.04
N HIS A 87 -20.79 15.07 37.10
CA HIS A 87 -20.21 13.72 37.13
C HIS A 87 -18.86 13.58 36.41
N TYR A 88 -18.55 14.39 35.41
CA TYR A 88 -17.31 14.22 34.63
C TYR A 88 -16.33 15.38 34.77
N MET A 89 -16.78 16.60 35.08
CA MET A 89 -15.90 17.78 35.14
C MET A 89 -15.38 18.07 36.55
N HIS A 90 -16.06 17.57 37.59
CA HIS A 90 -15.74 17.87 38.99
C HIS A 90 -14.99 16.75 39.73
N GLY A 91 -14.50 15.75 39.00
CA GLY A 91 -13.80 14.59 39.58
C GLY A 91 -14.77 13.54 40.12
N SER A 92 -14.40 12.87 41.21
CA SER A 92 -15.22 11.82 41.83
C SER A 92 -15.07 11.88 43.35
N PRO A 93 -15.78 12.81 44.02
CA PRO A 93 -15.76 12.93 45.47
C PRO A 93 -16.29 11.65 46.13
N LYS A 94 -15.68 11.23 47.24
CA LYS A 94 -16.17 10.07 48.01
C LYS A 94 -17.30 10.49 48.94
N ASP A 95 -18.50 10.60 48.39
CA ASP A 95 -19.72 10.85 49.15
C ASP A 95 -20.65 9.63 49.12
N ALA A 96 -21.95 9.83 49.36
CA ALA A 96 -22.95 8.78 49.38
C ALA A 96 -23.28 8.20 48.00
N ASP A 97 -23.06 8.95 46.91
CA ASP A 97 -23.33 8.50 45.54
C ASP A 97 -22.12 7.83 44.90
N TYR A 98 -20.94 7.92 45.52
CA TYR A 98 -19.67 7.46 44.96
C TYR A 98 -19.71 6.05 44.33
N ASP A 99 -20.31 5.06 45.02
CA ASP A 99 -20.39 3.69 44.49
C ASP A 99 -21.31 3.59 43.27
N ARG A 100 -22.31 4.46 43.17
CA ARG A 100 -23.22 4.59 42.03
C ARG A 100 -22.54 5.32 40.87
N ASP A 101 -21.83 6.39 41.16
CA ASP A 101 -20.97 7.14 40.26
C ASP A 101 -19.94 6.27 39.56
N MET A 102 -19.29 5.41 40.34
CA MET A 102 -18.27 4.49 39.87
C MET A 102 -18.79 3.42 38.90
N GLN A 103 -20.10 3.33 38.66
CA GLN A 103 -20.73 2.47 37.65
C GLN A 103 -20.89 3.17 36.29
N LEU A 104 -20.80 4.51 36.25
CA LEU A 104 -20.87 5.27 35.01
C LEU A 104 -19.68 4.92 34.10
N PRO A 105 -19.87 5.00 32.77
CA PRO A 105 -18.79 4.73 31.83
C PRO A 105 -17.61 5.68 32.06
N PHE A 106 -16.39 5.18 31.81
CA PHE A 106 -15.15 5.96 31.90
C PHE A 106 -14.77 6.50 33.30
N LYS A 107 -15.50 6.20 34.38
CA LYS A 107 -15.11 6.55 35.77
C LYS A 107 -14.03 5.65 36.33
N LYS A 108 -14.00 4.38 35.92
CA LYS A 108 -12.90 3.44 36.19
C LYS A 108 -12.11 3.24 34.92
N SER A 109 -10.80 3.48 34.96
CA SER A 109 -9.90 2.86 34.01
C SER A 109 -10.02 1.35 34.23
N ALA A 110 -10.54 0.61 33.26
CA ALA A 110 -10.42 -0.83 33.29
C ALA A 110 -8.91 -1.16 33.39
N ASP A 111 -8.54 -2.24 34.08
CA ASP A 111 -7.17 -2.81 34.08
C ASP A 111 -6.69 -3.23 32.67
N CYS A 112 -7.41 -2.85 31.62
CA CYS A 112 -6.98 -2.85 30.25
C CYS A 112 -5.81 -1.87 30.11
N ALA A 113 -4.60 -2.37 30.37
CA ALA A 113 -3.38 -1.74 29.91
C ALA A 113 -3.60 -1.39 28.43
N SER A 114 -3.84 -0.11 28.14
CA SER A 114 -3.82 0.41 26.79
C SER A 114 -2.47 -0.01 26.25
N VAL A 115 -2.46 -1.03 25.39
CA VAL A 115 -1.23 -1.58 24.83
C VAL A 115 -0.72 -0.47 23.92
N MET A 116 0.09 0.42 24.48
CA MET A 116 0.84 1.41 23.74
C MET A 116 1.79 0.64 22.84
N SER A 117 1.29 0.15 21.71
CA SER A 117 2.09 -0.46 20.68
C SER A 117 2.93 0.66 20.08
N SER A 118 4.13 0.83 20.62
CA SER A 118 5.19 1.60 19.98
C SER A 118 5.44 0.98 18.62
N VAL A 119 4.93 1.61 17.56
CA VAL A 119 5.28 1.25 16.18
C VAL A 119 6.76 1.56 16.01
N ALA A 120 7.60 0.54 16.13
CA ALA A 120 8.98 0.61 15.69
C ALA A 120 8.94 0.70 14.16
N VAL A 121 9.35 1.84 13.61
CA VAL A 121 9.58 1.99 12.17
C VAL A 121 10.78 1.12 11.84
N ALA A 122 10.55 -0.02 11.18
CA ALA A 122 11.64 -0.84 10.67
C ALA A 122 12.44 -0.02 9.67
N ASP A 123 13.77 -0.01 9.85
CA ASP A 123 14.71 0.68 8.99
C ASP A 123 14.51 0.25 7.53
N GLN A 124 14.50 1.21 6.61
CA GLN A 124 14.20 0.97 5.20
C GLN A 124 15.30 0.12 4.59
N PHE A 125 15.03 -1.17 4.35
CA PHE A 125 15.95 -2.06 3.66
C PHE A 125 16.17 -1.56 2.23
N ALA A 126 17.29 -0.89 1.99
CA ALA A 126 17.70 -0.43 0.67
C ALA A 126 18.19 -1.63 -0.15
N ILE A 127 17.36 -2.09 -1.10
CA ILE A 127 17.76 -3.09 -2.08
C ILE A 127 18.59 -2.38 -3.16
N THR A 128 19.91 -2.53 -3.11
CA THR A 128 20.77 -2.13 -4.24
C THR A 128 20.68 -3.19 -5.33
N LEU A 129 19.96 -2.85 -6.41
CA LEU A 129 19.85 -3.71 -7.59
C LEU A 129 21.12 -3.54 -8.43
N GLU A 130 22.06 -4.49 -8.35
CA GLU A 130 23.21 -4.49 -9.24
C GLU A 130 22.75 -4.75 -10.68
N HIS A 131 22.97 -3.77 -11.56
CA HIS A 131 22.71 -3.94 -12.98
C HIS A 131 23.80 -4.83 -13.60
N PRO A 132 23.44 -5.85 -14.41
CA PRO A 132 24.44 -6.63 -15.11
C PRO A 132 25.15 -5.76 -16.14
N VAL A 133 26.45 -5.51 -15.93
CA VAL A 133 27.30 -4.83 -16.90
C VAL A 133 27.68 -5.84 -17.99
N PHE A 134 27.10 -5.69 -19.17
CA PHE A 134 27.51 -6.49 -20.33
C PHE A 134 28.79 -5.87 -20.93
N PHE A 135 29.90 -6.59 -20.82
CA PHE A 135 31.11 -6.27 -21.57
C PHE A 135 30.87 -6.62 -23.04
N ILE A 136 30.71 -5.59 -23.88
CA ILE A 136 30.79 -5.79 -25.34
C ILE A 136 32.26 -6.05 -25.65
N GLN A 137 32.60 -7.31 -25.91
CA GLN A 137 33.90 -7.65 -26.47
C GLN A 137 33.95 -7.06 -27.88
N GLN A 138 34.58 -5.89 -28.01
CA GLN A 138 34.93 -5.36 -29.33
C GLN A 138 35.98 -6.30 -29.92
N GLU A 139 35.55 -7.11 -30.88
CA GLU A 139 36.47 -7.84 -31.74
C GLU A 139 37.25 -6.78 -32.53
N LYS A 140 38.51 -6.55 -32.12
CA LYS A 140 39.43 -5.69 -32.85
C LYS A 140 39.61 -6.33 -34.22
N ILE A 141 39.02 -5.73 -35.25
CA ILE A 141 39.27 -6.11 -36.63
C ILE A 141 40.75 -5.80 -36.91
N GLU A 142 41.61 -6.81 -36.87
CA GLU A 142 42.99 -6.67 -37.31
C GLU A 142 43.00 -6.57 -38.83
N LEU A 143 43.28 -5.35 -39.31
CA LEU A 143 43.49 -5.12 -40.72
C LEU A 143 44.86 -5.72 -41.10
N ASP A 144 44.84 -6.80 -41.89
CA ASP A 144 46.04 -7.38 -42.49
C ASP A 144 46.73 -6.36 -43.39
N HIS A 145 47.76 -5.69 -42.87
CA HIS A 145 48.54 -4.68 -43.59
C HIS A 145 49.31 -5.24 -44.80
N ASN A 146 49.34 -6.55 -45.00
CA ASN A 146 50.10 -7.19 -46.08
C ASN A 146 49.27 -7.39 -47.36
N LYS A 147 48.01 -6.94 -47.39
CA LYS A 147 47.21 -6.89 -48.62
C LYS A 147 46.99 -5.45 -49.06
N PRO A 148 47.35 -5.06 -50.30
CA PRO A 148 47.06 -3.73 -50.78
C PRO A 148 45.53 -3.57 -50.87
N LEU A 149 44.97 -2.80 -49.94
CA LEU A 149 43.57 -2.36 -49.92
C LEU A 149 43.20 -1.56 -51.20
N SER A 150 44.21 -1.15 -52.00
CA SER A 150 44.04 -0.26 -53.15
C SER A 150 43.20 -0.84 -54.28
N SER A 151 43.16 -2.17 -54.45
CA SER A 151 42.39 -2.80 -55.55
C SER A 151 40.89 -2.85 -55.30
N CYS A 152 40.43 -2.60 -54.06
CA CYS A 152 39.00 -2.59 -53.71
C CYS A 152 38.47 -1.18 -53.36
N LEU A 153 39.33 -0.22 -53.01
CA LEU A 153 38.91 1.14 -52.66
C LEU A 153 38.35 1.94 -53.85
N SER A 154 38.80 1.67 -55.08
CA SER A 154 38.34 2.39 -56.28
C SER A 154 36.87 2.08 -56.66
N ASN A 155 36.23 1.12 -56.00
CA ASN A 155 34.85 0.71 -56.27
C ASN A 155 33.86 1.18 -55.19
N ILE A 156 34.33 1.79 -54.10
CA ILE A 156 33.46 2.17 -52.97
C ILE A 156 32.72 3.48 -53.24
N TRP A 157 33.32 4.40 -54.00
CA TRP A 157 32.77 5.73 -54.28
C TRP A 157 32.65 6.01 -55.78
N GLN A 158 31.98 5.13 -56.54
CA GLN A 158 31.60 5.44 -57.91
C GLN A 158 30.20 6.06 -57.96
N PRO A 159 30.01 7.22 -58.62
CA PRO A 159 28.68 7.78 -58.83
C PRO A 159 27.84 6.83 -59.72
N PRO A 160 26.50 6.88 -59.62
CA PRO A 160 25.62 6.08 -60.46
C PRO A 160 25.91 6.32 -61.94
N LYS A 161 26.20 5.26 -62.70
CA LYS A 161 26.36 5.34 -64.15
C LYS A 161 24.99 5.20 -64.78
N TYR A 162 24.54 6.23 -65.49
CA TYR A 162 23.33 6.17 -66.32
C TYR A 162 23.65 5.41 -67.62
N CYS A 163 22.67 4.66 -68.14
CA CYS A 163 22.76 3.91 -69.40
C CYS A 163 22.71 4.82 -70.62
#